data_AF-L0EK35-F1
#
_entry.id   AF-L0EK35-F1
#
_cell.length_a   1.000
_cell.length_b   1.000
_cell.length_c   1.000
_cell.angle_alpha   90.00
_cell.angle_beta   90.00
_cell.angle_gamma   90.00
#
_symmetry.space_group_name_H-M   'P 1'
#
loop_
_entity.id
_entity.type
_entity.pdbx_description
1 polymer ?
#
loop_
_entity_poly.entity_id
_entity_poly.type
_entity_poly.pdbx_seq_one_letter_code
_entity_poly.pdbx_strand_id
1 'polypeptide(L)' 'MTLSRHQREKDLNEVIAARRAAAVKLREALALIDAAKRKLTYNKSDAIVFDLKQIYEQLKETTETLEDPEFDPTL' A
#
# COMPACT_ATOMS: atom_id res chain seq x y z
N MET A 1 18.29 -28.27 -17.49
CA MET A 1 18.23 -27.11 -16.56
C MET A 1 17.09 -26.13 -16.87
N THR A 2 16.00 -26.56 -17.51
CA THR A 2 14.86 -25.70 -17.92
C THR A 2 13.79 -25.52 -16.83
N LEU A 3 13.65 -26.47 -15.90
CA LEU A 3 12.71 -26.39 -14.77
C LEU A 3 12.95 -25.17 -13.87
N SER A 4 14.21 -24.76 -13.69
CA SER A 4 14.55 -23.63 -12.81
C SER A 4 14.09 -22.27 -13.35
N ARG A 5 13.95 -22.11 -14.68
CA ARG A 5 13.55 -20.81 -15.27
C ARG A 5 12.04 -20.60 -15.17
N HIS A 6 11.27 -21.63 -15.46
CA HIS A 6 9.82 -21.58 -15.37
C HIS A 6 9.34 -21.39 -13.92
N GLN A 7 10.02 -22.01 -12.95
CA GLN A 7 9.75 -21.80 -11.54
C GLN A 7 10.02 -20.35 -11.12
N ARG A 8 11.17 -19.76 -11.52
CA ARG A 8 11.47 -18.35 -11.25
C ARG A 8 10.47 -17.38 -11.88
N GLU A 9 10.03 -17.65 -13.10
CA GLU A 9 9.01 -16.83 -13.78
C GLU A 9 7.65 -16.91 -13.05
N LYS A 10 7.29 -18.10 -12.56
CA LYS A 10 6.08 -18.29 -11.74
C LYS A 10 6.20 -17.52 -10.41
N ASP A 11 7.29 -17.69 -9.69
CA ASP A 11 7.52 -17.04 -8.40
C ASP A 11 7.51 -15.51 -8.55
N LEU A 12 8.13 -14.98 -9.62
CA LEU A 12 8.12 -13.54 -9.94
C LEU A 12 6.71 -13.02 -10.23
N ASN A 13 5.91 -13.77 -11.00
CA ASN A 13 4.53 -13.42 -11.28
C ASN A 13 3.66 -13.43 -10.00
N GLU A 14 3.88 -14.39 -9.10
CA GLU A 14 3.19 -14.45 -7.80
C GLU A 14 3.55 -13.25 -6.91
N VAL A 15 4.83 -12.84 -6.86
CA VAL A 15 5.27 -11.64 -6.13
C VAL A 15 4.63 -10.37 -6.71
N ILE A 16 4.61 -10.23 -8.04
CA ILE A 16 3.98 -9.07 -8.70
C ILE A 16 2.47 -9.03 -8.39
N ALA A 17 1.79 -10.18 -8.45
CA ALA A 17 0.37 -10.27 -8.13
C ALA A 17 0.10 -9.90 -6.66
N ALA A 18 0.93 -10.38 -5.73
CA ALA A 18 0.83 -10.05 -4.32
C ALA A 18 1.05 -8.55 -4.05
N ARG A 19 2.05 -7.93 -4.68
CA ARG A 19 2.29 -6.47 -4.58
C ARG A 19 1.10 -5.66 -5.08
N ARG A 20 0.54 -6.02 -6.24
CA ARG A 20 -0.66 -5.37 -6.77
C ARG A 20 -1.86 -5.50 -5.83
N ALA A 21 -2.10 -6.69 -5.27
CA ALA A 21 -3.19 -6.90 -4.32
C ALA A 21 -2.99 -6.09 -3.03
N ALA A 22 -1.75 -5.97 -2.55
CA ALA A 22 -1.42 -5.14 -1.40
C ALA A 22 -1.66 -3.65 -1.68
N ALA A 23 -1.23 -3.14 -2.84
CA ALA A 23 -1.48 -1.76 -3.27
C ALA A 23 -2.98 -1.43 -3.31
N VAL A 24 -3.81 -2.34 -3.84
CA VAL A 24 -5.29 -2.17 -3.83
C VAL A 24 -5.84 -2.02 -2.41
N LYS A 25 -5.45 -2.91 -1.48
CA LYS A 25 -5.89 -2.82 -0.08
C LYS A 25 -5.43 -1.54 0.60
N LEU A 26 -4.24 -1.04 0.29
CA LEU A 26 -3.77 0.22 0.85
C LEU A 26 -4.57 1.41 0.32
N ARG A 27 -4.93 1.43 -0.97
CA ARG A 27 -5.82 2.47 -1.51
C ARG A 27 -7.19 2.46 -0.85
N GLU A 28 -7.75 1.28 -0.57
CA GLU A 28 -9.00 1.16 0.20
C GLU A 28 -8.85 1.74 1.62
N ALA A 29 -7.74 1.44 2.31
CA ALA A 29 -7.45 1.99 3.62
C ALA A 29 -7.29 3.52 3.61
N LEU A 30 -6.61 4.08 2.61
CA LEU A 30 -6.47 5.53 2.41
C LEU A 30 -7.83 6.21 2.24
N ALA A 31 -8.72 5.62 1.45
CA ALA A 31 -10.08 6.15 1.25
C ALA A 31 -10.90 6.16 2.55
N LEU A 32 -10.79 5.11 3.37
CA LEU A 32 -11.44 5.04 4.68
C LEU A 32 -10.90 6.10 5.65
N ILE A 33 -9.59 6.31 5.65
CA ILE A 33 -8.94 7.34 6.49
C ILE A 33 -9.38 8.74 6.08
N ASP A 34 -9.45 9.04 4.79
CA ASP A 34 -9.95 10.33 4.32
C ASP A 34 -11.41 10.56 4.68
N ALA A 35 -12.25 9.52 4.61
CA ALA A 35 -13.62 9.60 5.09
C ALA A 35 -13.69 9.84 6.60
N ALA A 36 -12.82 9.20 7.40
CA ALA A 36 -12.73 9.40 8.84
C ALA A 36 -12.27 10.82 9.20
N LYS A 37 -11.24 11.34 8.54
CA LYS A 37 -10.76 12.72 8.72
C LYS A 37 -11.89 13.73 8.51
N ARG A 38 -12.64 13.62 7.40
CA ARG A 38 -13.76 14.51 7.09
C ARG A 38 -14.83 14.50 8.20
N LYS A 39 -15.16 13.32 8.75
CA LYS A 39 -16.11 13.20 9.87
C LYS A 39 -15.56 13.79 11.17
N LEU A 40 -14.27 13.64 11.43
CA LEU A 40 -13.64 14.12 12.67
C LEU A 40 -13.37 15.62 12.68
N THR A 41 -13.12 16.23 11.52
CA THR A 41 -13.09 17.70 11.38
C THR A 41 -14.41 18.32 11.84
N TYR A 42 -15.55 17.69 11.55
CA TYR A 42 -16.85 18.16 12.03
C TYR A 42 -17.00 18.01 13.56
N ASN A 43 -16.43 16.95 14.13
CA ASN A 43 -16.48 16.65 15.56
C ASN A 43 -15.36 17.32 16.39
N LYS A 44 -14.52 18.18 15.79
CA LYS A 44 -13.41 18.92 16.44
C LYS A 44 -12.43 18.07 17.25
N SER A 45 -12.12 16.87 16.77
CA SER A 45 -11.14 16.00 17.44
C SER A 45 -9.77 16.12 16.75
N ASP A 46 -9.06 17.21 17.03
CA ASP A 46 -7.82 17.58 16.33
C ASP A 46 -6.70 16.54 16.50
N ALA A 47 -6.62 15.88 17.67
CA ALA A 47 -5.65 14.81 17.92
C ALA A 47 -5.88 13.60 17.00
N ILE A 48 -7.13 13.14 16.85
CA ILE A 48 -7.46 12.00 15.98
C ILE A 48 -7.26 12.37 14.50
N VAL A 49 -7.54 13.62 14.11
CA VAL A 49 -7.26 14.11 12.76
C VAL A 49 -5.76 14.09 12.46
N PHE A 50 -4.92 14.48 13.43
CA PHE A 50 -3.47 14.44 13.30
C PHE A 50 -2.96 13.01 13.13
N ASP A 51 -3.38 12.08 13.99
CA ASP A 51 -2.99 10.66 13.90
C ASP A 51 -3.39 10.03 12.56
N LEU A 52 -4.63 10.30 12.11
CA LEU A 52 -5.09 9.84 10.80
C LEU A 52 -4.30 10.45 9.64
N LYS A 53 -3.77 11.68 9.79
CA LYS A 53 -2.90 12.27 8.78
C LYS A 53 -1.57 11.53 8.71
N GLN A 54 -0.96 11.20 9.84
CA GLN A 54 0.29 10.43 9.85
C GLN A 54 0.11 9.04 9.23
N ILE A 55 -0.95 8.32 9.62
CA ILE A 55 -1.25 6.99 9.06
C ILE A 55 -1.49 7.07 7.55
N TYR A 56 -2.19 8.10 7.09
CA TYR A 56 -2.43 8.31 5.65
C TYR A 56 -1.12 8.47 4.86
N GLU A 57 -0.20 9.32 5.32
CA GLU A 57 1.07 9.53 4.62
C GLU A 57 1.91 8.25 4.58
N GLN A 58 1.97 7.50 5.69
CA GLN A 58 2.68 6.21 5.75
C GLN A 58 2.10 5.18 4.77
N LEU A 59 0.77 5.07 4.71
CA LEU A 59 0.10 4.15 3.78
C LEU A 59 0.29 4.59 2.33
N LYS A 60 0.31 5.91 2.06
CA LYS A 60 0.54 6.45 0.74
C LYS A 60 1.95 6.11 0.24
N GLU A 61 2.97 6.38 1.06
CA GLU A 61 4.36 6.03 0.74
C GLU A 61 4.51 4.52 0.47
N THR A 62 3.94 3.69 1.34
CA THR A 62 3.94 2.23 1.16
C THR A 62 3.26 1.81 -0.14
N THR A 63 2.16 2.47 -0.50
CA THR A 63 1.42 2.19 -1.74
C THR A 63 2.28 2.55 -2.96
N GLU A 64 2.91 3.73 -2.96
CA GLU A 64 3.79 4.19 -4.02
C GLU A 64 4.98 3.22 -4.23
N THR A 65 5.61 2.76 -3.13
CA THR A 65 6.67 1.74 -3.19
C THR A 65 6.17 0.41 -3.76
N LEU A 66 4.96 -0.03 -3.41
CA LEU A 66 4.42 -1.28 -3.92
C LEU A 66 3.99 -1.21 -5.39
N GLU A 67 3.61 -0.03 -5.86
CA GLU A 67 3.23 0.25 -7.24
C GLU A 67 4.44 0.48 -8.16
N ASP A 68 5.59 0.86 -7.61
CA ASP A 68 6.83 1.05 -8.36
C ASP A 68 7.34 -0.29 -8.95
N PRO A 69 7.31 -0.43 -10.29
CA PRO A 69 7.76 -1.64 -10.97
C PRO A 69 9.28 -1.85 -10.90
N GLU A 70 10.07 -0.82 -10.57
CA GLU A 70 11.53 -0.87 -10.47
C GLU A 70 12.03 -1.10 -9.03
N PHE A 71 11.14 -1.03 -8.03
CA PHE A 71 11.53 -1.26 -6.64
C PHE A 71 11.88 -2.74 -6.38
N ASP A 72 13.16 -2.98 -6.10
CA ASP A 72 13.72 -4.27 -5.69
C ASP A 72 13.90 -4.31 -4.15
N PRO A 73 13.11 -5.11 -3.42
CA PRO A 73 13.20 -5.21 -1.97
C PRO A 73 14.45 -5.97 -1.46
N THR A 74 15.34 -6.44 -2.35
CA THR A 74 16.52 -7.23 -1.99
C THR A 74 17.87 -6.49 -2.11
N LEU A 75 17.85 -5.20 -2.49
CA LEU A 75 18.99 -4.28 -2.42
C LEU A 75 19.01 -3.51 -1.10
#